data_AF-A0A950ALM2-F1
#
_entry.id   AF-A0A950ALM2-F1
#
_cell.length_a   1.000
_cell.length_b   1.000
_cell.length_c   1.000
_cell.angle_alpha   90.00
_cell.angle_beta   90.00
_cell.angle_gamma   90.00
#
_symmetry.space_group_name_H-M   'P 1'
#
loop_
_entity.id
_entity.type
_entity.pdbx_description
1 polymer ?
#
loop_
_entity_poly.entity_id
_entity_poly.type
_entity_poly.pdbx_seq_one_letter_code
_entity_poly.pdbx_strand_id
1 'polypeptide(L)'
;RVELFGGGRVAVIDDFRRIELSCGGRRTSRSWRGQAKGHREGVAAFLDAARAGGPPPIPVGVLVATSRAMIAAMESMRTGLPVDLGPGRAPEDDAPPDDSPVTSAAPPE
;
A
#
# COMPACT_ATOMS: atom_id res chain seq x y z
N ARG A 1 2.39 -15.33 6.02
CA ARG A 1 2.99 -15.05 7.34
C ARG A 1 3.85 -13.80 7.20
N VAL A 2 3.81 -12.90 8.16
CA VAL A 2 4.60 -11.66 8.15
C VAL A 2 5.40 -11.62 9.44
N GLU A 3 6.69 -11.34 9.35
CA GLU A 3 7.60 -11.26 10.49
C GLU A 3 8.24 -9.87 10.53
N LEU A 4 8.16 -9.22 11.69
CA LEU A 4 8.69 -7.88 11.92
C LEU A 4 9.76 -7.97 13.02
N PHE A 5 10.91 -7.39 12.77
CA PHE A 5 12.05 -7.37 13.68
C PHE A 5 12.49 -5.93 13.91
N GLY A 6 12.67 -5.53 15.16
CA GLY A 6 13.16 -4.18 15.48
C GLY A 6 13.23 -3.89 16.98
N GLY A 7 14.25 -3.14 17.41
CA GLY A 7 14.38 -2.68 18.79
C GLY A 7 14.38 -3.79 19.84
N GLY A 8 14.95 -4.97 19.53
CA GLY A 8 14.95 -6.14 20.41
C GLY A 8 13.59 -6.83 20.55
N ARG A 9 12.65 -6.54 19.65
CA ARG A 9 11.29 -7.10 19.61
C ARG A 9 11.06 -7.83 18.30
N VAL A 10 10.21 -8.85 18.36
CA VAL A 10 9.74 -9.61 17.20
C VAL A 10 8.23 -9.67 17.21
N ALA A 11 7.60 -9.44 16.07
CA ALA A 11 6.18 -9.68 15.86
C ALA A 11 5.99 -10.67 14.69
N VAL A 12 5.21 -11.71 14.91
CA VAL A 12 4.85 -12.68 13.87
C VAL A 12 3.34 -12.64 13.68
N ILE A 13 2.89 -12.36 12.47
CA ILE A 13 1.48 -12.37 12.07
C ILE A 13 1.24 -13.58 11.17
N ASP A 14 0.37 -14.47 11.63
CA ASP A 14 -0.05 -15.67 10.89
C ASP A 14 -1.48 -15.48 10.38
N ASP A 15 -1.61 -15.43 9.05
CA ASP A 15 -2.88 -15.31 8.29
C ASP A 15 -3.82 -14.18 8.79
N PHE A 16 -3.31 -13.11 9.40
CA PHE A 16 -4.13 -12.05 10.02
C PHE A 16 -5.12 -12.57 11.07
N ARG A 17 -4.91 -13.78 11.58
CA ARG A 17 -5.74 -14.44 12.61
C ARG A 17 -5.01 -14.59 13.93
N ARG A 18 -3.69 -14.54 13.91
CA ARG A 18 -2.85 -14.64 15.11
C ARG A 18 -1.71 -13.65 15.00
N ILE A 19 -1.40 -13.02 16.12
CA ILE A 19 -0.14 -12.30 16.32
C ILE A 19 0.59 -12.89 17.51
N GLU A 20 1.90 -13.03 17.38
CA GLU A 20 2.81 -13.36 18.46
C GLU A 20 3.83 -12.24 18.61
N LEU A 21 4.01 -11.75 19.83
CA LEU A 21 4.96 -10.69 20.18
C LEU A 21 5.99 -11.26 21.13
N SER A 22 7.28 -11.10 20.80
CA SER A 22 8.39 -11.53 21.64
C SER A 22 9.30 -10.35 21.99
N CYS A 23 9.66 -10.21 23.27
CA CYS A 23 10.55 -9.17 23.79
C CYS A 23 11.19 -9.62 25.11
N GLY A 24 12.52 -9.53 25.23
CA GLY A 24 13.23 -9.81 26.49
C GLY A 24 12.94 -11.20 27.08
N GLY A 25 12.91 -12.24 26.23
CA GLY A 25 12.62 -13.62 26.63
C GLY A 25 11.14 -13.92 26.93
N ARG A 26 10.25 -12.92 26.89
CA ARG A 26 8.81 -13.11 27.07
C ARG A 26 8.11 -13.18 25.72
N ARG A 27 7.04 -13.99 25.66
CA ARG A 27 6.20 -14.17 24.48
C ARG A 27 4.73 -14.00 24.85
N THR A 28 4.00 -13.19 24.10
CA THR A 28 2.55 -13.05 24.21
C THR A 28 1.91 -13.34 22.86
N SER A 29 0.71 -13.93 22.86
CA SER A 29 -0.02 -14.20 21.63
C SER A 29 -1.48 -13.79 21.77
N ARG A 30 -2.06 -13.37 20.65
CA ARG A 30 -3.50 -13.09 20.52
C ARG A 30 -4.00 -13.74 19.24
N SER A 31 -5.24 -14.21 19.27
CA SER A 31 -5.90 -14.78 18.11
C SER A 31 -7.32 -14.27 17.96
N TRP A 32 -7.80 -14.24 16.72
CA TRP A 32 -9.13 -13.80 16.33
C TRP A 32 -9.78 -14.85 15.44
N ARG A 33 -11.12 -14.96 15.52
CA ARG A 33 -11.90 -15.94 14.75
C ARG A 33 -12.04 -15.55 13.27
N GLY A 34 -12.06 -14.25 12.99
CA GLY A 34 -12.20 -13.71 11.63
C GLY A 34 -10.85 -13.32 11.02
N GLN A 35 -10.82 -13.28 9.70
CA GLN A 35 -9.72 -12.72 8.93
C GLN A 35 -10.12 -11.33 8.43
N ALA A 36 -9.55 -10.29 9.02
CA ALA A 36 -9.72 -8.92 8.57
C ALA A 36 -8.52 -8.52 7.70
N LYS A 37 -8.54 -8.90 6.42
CA LYS A 37 -7.51 -8.52 5.43
C LYS A 37 -7.71 -7.11 4.84
N GLY A 38 -8.74 -6.39 5.27
CA GLY A 38 -9.03 -5.04 4.79
C GLY A 38 -9.85 -4.97 3.49
N HIS A 39 -10.36 -6.08 2.96
CA HIS A 39 -11.07 -6.07 1.66
C HIS A 39 -12.37 -5.24 1.74
N ARG A 40 -13.18 -5.47 2.78
CA ARG A 40 -14.45 -4.74 2.95
C ARG A 40 -14.18 -3.25 3.16
N GLU A 41 -13.18 -2.94 3.97
CA GLU A 41 -12.75 -1.59 4.29
C GLU A 41 -12.21 -0.87 3.04
N GLY A 42 -11.42 -1.55 2.21
CA GLY A 42 -10.89 -1.01 0.96
C GLY A 42 -11.98 -0.72 -0.07
N VAL A 43 -12.95 -1.64 -0.23
CA VAL A 43 -14.10 -1.41 -1.12
C VAL A 43 -14.97 -0.26 -0.62
N ALA A 44 -15.22 -0.17 0.69
CA ALA A 44 -15.96 0.93 1.27
C ALA A 44 -15.27 2.28 1.02
N ALA A 45 -13.96 2.37 1.30
CA ALA A 45 -13.19 3.59 1.08
C ALA A 45 -13.18 4.03 -0.40
N PHE A 46 -13.12 3.08 -1.33
CA PHE A 46 -13.23 3.36 -2.76
C PHE A 46 -14.60 3.91 -3.14
N LEU A 47 -15.68 3.27 -2.69
CA LEU A 47 -17.04 3.71 -2.99
C LEU A 47 -17.34 5.09 -2.39
N ASP A 48 -16.84 5.37 -1.19
CA ASP A 48 -17.02 6.65 -0.53
C ASP A 48 -16.28 7.77 -1.28
N ALA A 49 -15.02 7.54 -1.68
CA ALA A 49 -14.28 8.48 -2.52
C ALA A 49 -14.99 8.73 -3.86
N ALA A 50 -15.47 7.68 -4.53
CA ALA A 50 -16.16 7.78 -5.81
C ALA A 50 -17.49 8.56 -5.72
N ARG A 51 -18.25 8.39 -4.63
CA ARG A 51 -19.52 9.11 -4.43
C ARG A 51 -19.32 10.57 -4.01
N ALA A 52 -18.34 10.83 -3.15
CA ALA A 52 -18.08 12.16 -2.61
C ALA A 52 -17.21 13.03 -3.53
N GLY A 53 -16.65 12.47 -4.61
CA GLY A 53 -15.65 13.15 -5.44
C GLY A 53 -14.34 13.40 -4.69
N GLY A 54 -14.04 12.57 -3.69
CA GLY A 54 -12.84 12.69 -2.85
C GLY A 54 -11.59 12.12 -3.52
N PRO A 55 -10.41 12.35 -2.93
CA PRO A 55 -9.17 11.77 -3.44
C PRO A 55 -9.21 10.24 -3.41
N PRO A 56 -8.48 9.56 -4.30
CA PRO A 56 -8.45 8.11 -4.31
C PRO A 56 -7.89 7.55 -2.98
N PRO A 57 -8.43 6.43 -2.46
CA PRO A 57 -8.00 5.87 -1.18
C PRO A 57 -6.57 5.32 -1.21
N ILE A 58 -6.03 5.07 -2.40
CA ILE A 58 -4.64 4.70 -2.62
C ILE A 58 -4.05 5.75 -3.58
N PRO A 59 -3.00 6.49 -3.18
CA PRO A 59 -2.36 7.46 -4.07
C PRO A 59 -1.79 6.79 -5.32
N VAL A 60 -1.89 7.47 -6.48
CA VAL A 60 -1.38 6.96 -7.76
C VAL A 60 0.11 6.63 -7.69
N GLY A 61 0.89 7.46 -6.97
CA GLY A 61 2.30 7.23 -6.69
C GLY A 61 2.62 5.85 -6.13
N VAL A 62 1.80 5.40 -5.18
CA VAL A 62 1.96 4.08 -4.53
C VAL A 62 1.69 2.96 -5.52
N LEU A 63 0.72 3.12 -6.43
CA LEU A 63 0.43 2.14 -7.48
C LEU A 63 1.60 2.03 -8.49
N VAL A 64 2.16 3.17 -8.89
CA VAL A 64 3.33 3.22 -9.78
C VAL A 64 4.57 2.63 -9.10
N ALA A 65 4.83 2.99 -7.84
CA ALA A 65 5.95 2.45 -7.07
C ALA A 65 5.86 0.93 -6.91
N THR A 66 4.67 0.41 -6.59
CA THR A 66 4.44 -1.04 -6.50
C THR A 66 4.68 -1.73 -7.84
N SER A 67 4.19 -1.14 -8.93
CA SER A 67 4.39 -1.68 -10.28
C SER A 67 5.86 -1.72 -10.68
N ARG A 68 6.62 -0.65 -10.40
CA ARG A 68 8.07 -0.59 -10.61
C ARG A 68 8.81 -1.65 -9.81
N ALA A 69 8.48 -1.80 -8.53
CA ALA A 69 9.08 -2.82 -7.68
C ALA A 69 8.81 -4.25 -8.20
N MET A 70 7.59 -4.54 -8.67
CA MET A 70 7.27 -5.85 -9.27
C MET A 70 8.08 -6.13 -10.54
N ILE A 71 8.19 -5.14 -11.44
CA ILE A 71 8.99 -5.29 -12.68
C ILE A 71 10.48 -5.49 -12.35
N ALA A 72 11.02 -4.69 -11.44
CA ALA A 72 12.42 -4.82 -11.01
C ALA A 72 12.70 -6.15 -10.30
N ALA A 73 11.75 -6.66 -9.52
CA ALA A 73 11.87 -7.98 -8.90
C ALA A 73 11.96 -9.09 -9.96
N MET A 74 11.17 -9.00 -11.03
CA MET A 74 11.28 -9.94 -12.16
C MET A 74 12.66 -9.87 -12.84
N GLU A 75 13.17 -8.67 -13.05
CA GLU A 75 14.50 -8.48 -13.64
C GLU A 75 15.62 -9.00 -12.72
N SER A 76 15.51 -8.76 -11.41
CA SER A 76 16.44 -9.28 -10.41
C SER A 76 16.43 -10.81 -10.39
N MET A 77 15.26 -11.44 -10.47
CA MET A 77 15.15 -12.91 -10.58
C MET A 77 15.81 -13.44 -11.86
N ARG A 78 15.65 -12.74 -12.99
CA ARG A 78 16.21 -13.15 -14.28
C ARG A 78 17.73 -13.04 -14.33
N THR A 79 18.29 -12.01 -13.70
CA THR A 79 19.73 -11.70 -13.75
C THR A 79 20.51 -12.25 -12.55
N GLY A 80 19.82 -12.57 -11.46
CA GLY A 80 20.45 -12.92 -10.17
C GLY A 80 21.13 -11.74 -9.48
N LEU A 81 20.91 -10.51 -9.96
CA LEU A 81 21.55 -9.30 -9.44
C LEU A 81 20.52 -8.36 -8.81
N PRO A 82 20.91 -7.55 -7.80
CA PRO A 82 20.07 -6.48 -7.27
C PRO A 82 19.76 -5.46 -8.36
N VAL A 83 18.51 -4.96 -8.38
CA VAL A 83 18.07 -3.84 -9.23
C VAL A 83 17.80 -2.64 -8.33
N ASP A 84 18.47 -1.52 -8.61
CA ASP A 84 18.23 -0.26 -7.89
C ASP A 84 16.92 0.38 -8.36
N LEU A 85 16.06 0.74 -7.41
CA LEU A 85 14.78 1.40 -7.65
C LEU A 85 14.90 2.93 -7.57
N GLY A 86 16.07 3.47 -7.21
CA GLY A 86 16.29 4.87 -6.95
C GLY A 86 15.62 5.34 -5.65
N PRO A 87 15.65 6.65 -5.35
CA PRO A 87 14.98 7.19 -4.19
C PRO A 87 13.46 7.04 -4.32
N GLY A 88 12.82 6.48 -3.30
CA GLY A 88 11.37 6.43 -3.21
C GLY A 88 10.80 7.84 -3.24
N ARG A 89 9.98 8.15 -4.24
CA ARG A 89 9.27 9.43 -4.33
C ARG A 89 8.20 9.48 -3.22
N ALA A 90 8.09 10.61 -2.53
CA ALA A 90 7.13 10.73 -1.44
C ALA A 90 5.71 10.70 -2.02
N PRO A 91 4.73 10.07 -1.34
CA PRO A 91 3.33 10.07 -1.80
C PRO A 91 2.73 11.48 -1.89
N GLU A 92 3.35 12.46 -1.24
CA GLU A 92 3.02 13.90 -1.29
C GLU A 92 3.34 14.53 -2.65
N ASP A 93 4.33 14.00 -3.37
CA ASP A 93 4.74 14.50 -4.68
C ASP A 93 3.77 14.10 -5.81
N ASP A 94 2.81 13.22 -5.52
CA ASP A 94 1.81 12.70 -6.47
C ASP A 94 0.42 13.29 -6.20
N ALA A 95 0.35 14.50 -5.61
CA ALA A 95 -0.84 15.32 -5.69
C ALA A 95 -1.32 15.31 -7.16
N PRO A 96 -2.60 14.96 -7.41
CA PRO A 96 -3.07 14.96 -8.78
C PRO A 96 -2.77 16.33 -9.38
N PRO A 97 -2.35 16.40 -10.67
CA PRO A 97 -2.43 17.68 -11.37
C PRO A 97 -3.83 18.22 -11.15
N ASP A 98 -3.96 19.54 -11.04
CA ASP A 98 -5.25 20.20 -10.94
C ASP A 98 -6.09 19.81 -12.17
N ASP A 99 -6.88 18.74 -12.02
CA ASP A 99 -7.84 18.24 -13.00
C ASP A 99 -9.13 19.09 -12.93
N SER A 100 -9.00 20.37 -12.56
CA SER A 100 -10.00 21.38 -12.89
C SER A 100 -10.40 21.16 -14.35
N PRO A 101 -11.69 20.93 -14.63
CA PRO A 101 -12.12 20.57 -15.96
C PRO A 101 -11.61 21.63 -16.92
N VAL A 102 -10.83 21.23 -17.93
CA VAL A 102 -10.55 22.11 -19.06
C VAL A 102 -11.94 22.39 -19.64
N THR A 103 -12.47 23.57 -19.33
CA THR A 103 -13.79 23.97 -19.84
C THR A 103 -13.55 24.17 -21.33
N SER A 104 -13.90 23.16 -22.11
CA SER A 104 -14.00 23.28 -23.55
C SER A 104 -15.18 24.22 -23.80
N ALA A 105 -14.89 25.50 -24.00
CA ALA A 105 -15.89 26.47 -24.42
C ALA A 105 -16.41 26.02 -25.79
N ALA A 106 -17.69 25.67 -25.85
CA ALA A 106 -18.37 25.43 -27.11
C ALA A 106 -18.28 26.71 -27.98
N PRO A 107 -17.97 26.59 -29.28
CA PRO A 107 -17.91 27.77 -30.15
C PRO A 107 -19.32 28.38 -30.29
N PRO A 108 -19.42 29.72 -30.40
CA PRO A 108 -20.71 30.39 -30.53
C PRO A 108 -21.39 30.06 -31.85
N GLU A 109 -22.73 29.96 -31.81
CA GLU A 109 -23.62 29.82 -32.97
C GLU A 109 -23.55 31.04 -33.91
#